data_AF-A0A1X9MGX3-F1
#
_entry.id   AF-A0A1X9MGX3-F1
#
_cell.length_a   1.000
_cell.length_b   1.000
_cell.length_c   1.000
_cell.angle_alpha   90.00
_cell.angle_beta   90.00
_cell.angle_gamma   90.00
#
_symmetry.space_group_name_H-M   'P 1'
#
loop_
_entity.id
_entity.type
_entity.pdbx_description
1 polymer ?
#
loop_
_entity_poly.entity_id
_entity_poly.type
_entity_poly.pdbx_seq_one_letter_code
_entity_poly.pdbx_strand_id
1 'polypeptide(L)'
;MSNPNIDNIQPNIDIDREQVINLLLASVALDELAIAHLVNGEAEKLQRALGTLEVDGDTPPALIETLDDWRSVNRDVIKFLKFATQKEFNLLVKLQDVVDFAEEFTPPEPEPAVCPCEILVNASGTTTFQGQQAVVNLNAAICPGCTPEGTLITITATLGGANVPITVFTPSIDVVTCGEDFATVTFVGVATLPGQAPAQAEFTLFVQNGTIVLSAELGGTTAAIQLTGTATVTPCPLPEG
;
A
#
# COMPACT_ATOMS: atom_id res chain seq x y z
N MET A 1 -50.65 -16.98 5.83
CA MET A 1 -49.63 -17.84 5.22
C MET A 1 -48.28 -17.33 5.70
N SER A 2 -47.63 -18.02 6.63
CA SER A 2 -46.31 -17.67 7.15
C SER A 2 -45.25 -18.10 6.15
N ASN A 3 -44.58 -17.13 5.52
CA ASN A 3 -43.39 -17.41 4.73
C ASN A 3 -42.28 -17.89 5.69
N PRO A 4 -41.44 -18.88 5.34
CA PRO A 4 -40.30 -19.26 6.16
C PRO A 4 -39.33 -18.07 6.26
N ASN A 5 -38.94 -17.70 7.48
CA ASN A 5 -37.87 -16.73 7.71
C ASN A 5 -36.56 -17.47 7.44
N ILE A 6 -35.92 -17.22 6.29
CA ILE A 6 -34.55 -17.69 6.06
C ILE A 6 -33.67 -16.82 6.96
N ASP A 7 -32.99 -17.45 7.91
CA ASP A 7 -31.98 -16.78 8.73
C ASP A 7 -31.00 -16.04 7.81
N ASN A 8 -30.71 -14.79 8.16
CA ASN A 8 -29.79 -13.93 7.43
C ASN A 8 -28.39 -14.55 7.44
N ILE A 9 -28.06 -15.33 6.40
CA ILE A 9 -26.70 -15.77 6.12
C ILE A 9 -25.95 -14.53 5.65
N GLN A 10 -25.28 -13.84 6.57
CA GLN A 10 -24.23 -12.88 6.22
C GLN A 10 -22.94 -13.67 6.04
N PRO A 11 -22.54 -14.01 4.80
CA PRO A 11 -21.21 -14.54 4.60
C PRO A 11 -20.24 -13.39 4.92
N ASN A 12 -19.60 -13.46 6.09
CA ASN A 12 -18.51 -12.57 6.44
C ASN A 12 -17.29 -12.97 5.59
N ILE A 13 -17.29 -12.50 4.34
CA ILE A 13 -16.23 -12.72 3.38
C ILE A 13 -15.34 -11.49 3.46
N ASP A 14 -14.30 -11.59 4.28
CA ASP A 14 -13.24 -10.59 4.38
C ASP A 14 -12.11 -11.02 3.43
N ILE A 15 -12.28 -10.67 2.14
CA ILE A 15 -11.28 -10.92 1.10
C ILE A 15 -10.68 -9.58 0.73
N ASP A 16 -9.36 -9.50 0.83
CA ASP A 16 -8.62 -8.32 0.45
C ASP A 16 -8.60 -8.17 -1.09
N ARG A 17 -8.46 -6.95 -1.57
CA ARG A 17 -8.56 -6.63 -2.99
C ARG A 17 -7.50 -7.36 -3.83
N GLU A 18 -6.29 -7.48 -3.31
CA GLU A 18 -5.20 -8.25 -3.93
C GLU A 18 -5.55 -9.73 -4.03
N GLN A 19 -6.24 -10.26 -3.02
CA GLN A 19 -6.75 -11.63 -3.06
C GLN A 19 -7.85 -11.78 -4.11
N VAL A 20 -8.72 -10.79 -4.30
CA VAL A 20 -9.73 -10.78 -5.39
C VAL A 20 -9.05 -10.79 -6.76
N ILE A 21 -8.04 -9.95 -6.98
CA ILE A 21 -7.29 -9.91 -8.25
C ILE A 21 -6.61 -11.26 -8.51
N ASN A 22 -5.95 -11.82 -7.50
CA ASN A 22 -5.32 -13.13 -7.61
C ASN A 22 -6.33 -14.26 -7.89
N LEU A 23 -7.51 -14.21 -7.28
CA LEU A 23 -8.60 -15.16 -7.56
C LEU A 23 -9.16 -15.01 -8.98
N LEU A 24 -9.28 -13.78 -9.48
CA LEU A 24 -9.73 -13.51 -10.84
C LEU A 24 -8.70 -13.99 -11.87
N LEU A 25 -7.41 -13.70 -11.66
CA LEU A 25 -6.33 -14.21 -12.50
C LEU A 25 -6.25 -15.74 -12.46
N ALA A 26 -6.41 -16.34 -11.28
CA ALA A 26 -6.50 -17.79 -11.14
C ALA A 26 -7.71 -18.37 -11.89
N SER A 27 -8.85 -17.67 -11.91
CA SER A 27 -10.05 -18.11 -12.66
C SER A 27 -9.81 -18.11 -14.18
N VAL A 28 -9.07 -17.13 -14.70
CA VAL A 28 -8.66 -17.07 -16.11
C VAL A 28 -7.70 -18.24 -16.42
N ALA A 29 -6.71 -18.48 -15.56
CA ALA A 29 -5.77 -19.59 -15.73
C ALA A 29 -6.45 -20.98 -15.67
N LEU A 30 -7.49 -21.13 -14.84
CA LEU A 30 -8.27 -22.37 -14.77
C LEU A 30 -9.14 -22.60 -16.01
N ASP A 31 -9.75 -21.55 -16.56
CA ASP A 31 -10.48 -21.63 -17.84
C ASP A 31 -9.52 -22.03 -18.99
N GLU A 32 -8.31 -21.49 -19.01
CA GLU A 32 -7.25 -21.83 -20.00
C GLU A 32 -6.84 -23.31 -19.90
N LEU A 33 -6.56 -23.77 -18.68
CA LEU A 33 -6.22 -25.17 -18.42
C LEU A 33 -7.36 -26.11 -18.84
N ALA A 34 -8.61 -25.73 -18.61
CA ALA A 34 -9.76 -26.50 -19.05
C ALA A 34 -9.83 -26.62 -20.58
N ILE A 35 -9.52 -25.56 -21.32
CA ILE A 35 -9.49 -25.60 -22.80
C ILE A 35 -8.35 -26.47 -23.29
N ALA A 36 -7.16 -26.39 -22.68
CA ALA A 36 -6.04 -27.26 -23.02
C ALA A 36 -6.42 -28.75 -22.89
N HIS A 37 -7.13 -29.12 -21.82
CA HIS A 37 -7.63 -30.49 -21.65
C HIS A 37 -8.68 -30.87 -22.70
N LEU A 38 -9.59 -29.96 -23.06
CA LEU A 38 -10.57 -30.22 -24.13
C LEU A 38 -9.88 -30.45 -25.49
N VAL A 39 -8.85 -29.65 -25.81
CA VAL A 39 -8.07 -29.79 -27.04
C VAL A 39 -7.32 -31.13 -27.06
N ASN A 40 -6.70 -31.51 -25.94
CA ASN A 40 -6.05 -32.81 -25.82
C ASN A 40 -7.04 -33.97 -25.95
N GLY A 41 -8.21 -33.89 -25.31
CA GLY A 41 -9.26 -34.90 -25.45
C GLY A 41 -9.79 -35.02 -26.89
N GLU A 42 -9.87 -33.92 -27.63
CA GLU A 42 -10.24 -33.95 -29.06
C GLU A 42 -9.12 -34.55 -29.93
N ALA A 43 -7.85 -34.32 -29.58
CA ALA A 43 -6.71 -34.96 -30.24
C ALA A 43 -6.69 -36.48 -30.02
N GLU A 44 -6.92 -36.95 -28.80
CA GLU A 44 -7.04 -38.38 -28.49
C GLU A 44 -8.22 -39.03 -29.22
N LYS A 45 -9.37 -38.35 -29.30
CA LYS A 45 -10.50 -38.82 -30.12
C LYS A 45 -10.13 -38.97 -31.60
N LEU A 46 -9.39 -38.02 -32.16
CA LEU A 46 -8.88 -38.08 -33.52
C LEU A 46 -7.96 -39.28 -33.73
N GLN A 47 -7.04 -39.50 -32.80
CA GLN A 47 -6.15 -40.67 -32.82
C GLN A 47 -6.95 -41.98 -32.69
N ARG A 48 -7.99 -42.02 -31.86
CA ARG A 48 -8.87 -43.19 -31.72
C ARG A 48 -9.64 -43.46 -33.01
N ALA A 49 -10.14 -42.42 -33.66
CA ALA A 49 -10.87 -42.52 -34.92
C ALA A 49 -9.98 -43.03 -36.06
N LEU A 50 -8.73 -42.58 -36.10
CA LEU A 50 -7.70 -43.01 -37.06
C LEU A 50 -7.07 -44.37 -36.73
N GLY A 51 -7.32 -44.93 -35.54
CA GLY A 51 -6.69 -46.16 -35.09
C GLY A 51 -5.18 -46.01 -34.84
N THR A 52 -4.75 -44.83 -34.39
CA THR A 52 -3.35 -44.56 -34.01
C THR A 52 -3.16 -44.40 -32.50
N LEU A 53 -4.25 -44.44 -31.73
CA LEU A 53 -4.21 -44.36 -30.28
C LEU A 53 -3.85 -45.73 -29.71
N GLU A 54 -2.69 -45.84 -29.07
CA GLU A 54 -2.28 -47.05 -28.36
C GLU A 54 -2.99 -47.12 -27.01
N VAL A 55 -3.63 -48.25 -26.72
CA VAL A 55 -4.31 -48.52 -25.45
C VAL A 55 -3.77 -49.85 -24.92
N ASP A 56 -3.10 -49.81 -23.77
CA ASP A 56 -2.53 -50.99 -23.10
C ASP A 56 -1.59 -51.85 -23.98
N GLY A 57 -0.82 -51.21 -24.87
CA GLY A 57 0.11 -51.90 -25.77
C GLY A 57 -0.52 -52.49 -27.04
N ASP A 58 -1.82 -52.26 -27.26
CA ASP A 58 -2.53 -52.65 -28.48
C ASP A 58 -3.06 -51.42 -29.23
N THR A 59 -3.09 -51.50 -30.55
CA THR A 59 -3.61 -50.43 -31.41
C THR A 59 -4.94 -50.89 -32.00
N PRO A 60 -6.08 -50.48 -31.42
CA PRO A 60 -7.38 -50.87 -31.92
C PRO A 60 -7.59 -50.37 -33.35
N PRO A 61 -8.35 -51.11 -34.17
CA PRO A 61 -8.60 -50.73 -35.55
C PRO A 61 -9.26 -49.36 -35.65
N ALA A 62 -9.00 -48.68 -36.77
CA ALA A 62 -9.61 -47.40 -37.09
C ALA A 62 -11.13 -47.52 -37.09
N LEU A 63 -11.80 -46.50 -36.53
CA LEU A 63 -13.27 -46.40 -36.56
C LEU A 63 -13.77 -45.78 -37.86
N ILE A 64 -12.88 -45.09 -38.58
CA ILE A 64 -13.16 -44.47 -39.87
C ILE A 64 -12.88 -45.48 -40.97
N GLU A 65 -13.91 -45.86 -41.71
CA GLU A 65 -13.81 -46.82 -42.82
C GLU A 65 -13.97 -46.15 -44.19
N THR A 66 -14.66 -45.00 -44.25
CA THR A 66 -14.97 -44.31 -45.51
C THR A 66 -14.43 -42.87 -45.58
N LEU A 67 -14.29 -42.36 -46.80
CA LEU A 67 -13.90 -40.96 -47.04
C LEU A 67 -14.91 -39.96 -46.45
N ASP A 68 -16.19 -40.31 -46.41
CA ASP A 68 -17.23 -39.41 -45.90
C ASP A 68 -17.20 -39.32 -44.36
N ASP A 69 -16.85 -40.41 -43.68
CA ASP A 69 -16.59 -40.41 -42.23
C ASP A 69 -15.40 -39.49 -41.90
N TRP A 70 -14.31 -39.59 -42.65
CA TRP A 70 -13.15 -38.71 -42.50
C TRP A 70 -13.50 -37.23 -42.69
N ARG A 71 -14.28 -36.92 -43.73
CA ARG A 71 -14.76 -35.56 -43.96
C ARG A 71 -15.65 -35.06 -42.83
N SER A 72 -16.46 -35.92 -42.23
CA SER A 72 -17.29 -35.54 -41.09
C SER A 72 -16.43 -35.19 -39.88
N VAL A 73 -15.51 -36.08 -39.50
CA VAL A 73 -14.59 -35.85 -38.37
C VAL A 73 -13.77 -34.58 -38.58
N ASN A 74 -13.21 -34.37 -39.78
CA ASN A 74 -12.44 -33.17 -40.10
C ASN A 74 -13.29 -31.89 -39.94
N ARG A 75 -14.53 -31.88 -40.45
CA ARG A 75 -15.43 -30.73 -40.26
C ARG A 75 -15.72 -30.47 -38.79
N ASP A 76 -15.88 -31.51 -37.98
CA ASP A 76 -16.21 -31.36 -36.56
C ASP A 76 -14.99 -30.86 -35.76
N VAL A 77 -13.79 -31.34 -36.06
CA VAL A 77 -12.53 -30.80 -35.52
C VAL A 77 -12.35 -29.32 -35.89
N ILE A 78 -12.61 -28.95 -37.14
CA ILE A 78 -12.55 -27.54 -37.56
C ILE A 78 -13.56 -26.69 -36.78
N LYS A 79 -14.78 -27.18 -36.54
CA LYS A 79 -15.77 -26.47 -35.72
C LYS A 79 -15.30 -26.33 -34.28
N PHE A 80 -14.75 -27.40 -33.70
CA PHE A 80 -14.21 -27.39 -32.34
C PHE A 80 -13.06 -26.40 -32.20
N LEU A 81 -12.09 -26.41 -33.13
CA LEU A 81 -10.98 -25.46 -33.13
C LEU A 81 -11.46 -24.01 -33.23
N LYS A 82 -12.45 -23.73 -34.08
CA LYS A 82 -13.08 -22.40 -34.15
C LYS A 82 -13.72 -21.99 -32.82
N PHE A 83 -14.41 -22.92 -32.16
CA PHE A 83 -14.99 -22.68 -30.85
C PHE A 83 -13.93 -22.41 -29.78
N ALA A 84 -12.86 -23.22 -29.75
CA ALA A 84 -11.72 -23.04 -28.85
C ALA A 84 -11.07 -21.66 -29.06
N THR A 85 -10.73 -21.29 -30.30
CA THR A 85 -10.18 -19.95 -30.62
C THR A 85 -11.10 -18.81 -30.20
N GLN A 86 -12.42 -18.97 -30.32
CA GLN A 86 -13.34 -17.94 -29.86
C GLN A 86 -13.39 -17.85 -28.32
N LYS A 87 -13.24 -18.97 -27.62
CA LYS A 87 -13.12 -18.98 -26.16
C LYS A 87 -11.81 -18.35 -25.69
N GLU A 88 -10.69 -18.62 -26.37
CA GLU A 88 -9.38 -17.95 -26.16
C GLU A 88 -9.50 -16.42 -26.27
N PHE A 89 -10.21 -15.94 -27.29
CA PHE A 89 -10.46 -14.50 -27.44
C PHE A 89 -11.26 -13.92 -26.25
N ASN A 90 -12.28 -14.63 -25.77
CA ASN A 90 -13.05 -14.19 -24.60
C ASN A 90 -12.20 -14.21 -23.31
N LEU A 91 -11.26 -15.15 -23.18
CA LEU A 91 -10.30 -15.20 -22.08
C LEU A 91 -9.36 -13.99 -22.10
N LEU A 92 -8.87 -13.61 -23.28
CA LEU A 92 -8.05 -12.41 -23.46
C LEU A 92 -8.80 -11.15 -22.99
N VAL A 93 -10.07 -11.01 -23.37
CA VAL A 93 -10.90 -9.87 -22.93
C VAL A 93 -11.06 -9.85 -21.41
N LYS A 94 -11.37 -10.99 -20.78
CA LYS A 94 -11.45 -11.08 -19.31
C LYS A 94 -10.13 -10.71 -18.64
N LEU A 95 -9.00 -11.15 -19.19
CA LEU A 95 -7.69 -10.81 -18.65
C LEU A 95 -7.45 -9.30 -18.72
N GLN A 96 -7.79 -8.68 -19.83
CA GLN A 96 -7.70 -7.23 -19.99
C GLN A 96 -8.57 -6.49 -18.97
N ASP A 97 -9.82 -6.90 -18.78
CA ASP A 97 -10.70 -6.32 -17.76
C ASP A 97 -10.12 -6.45 -16.34
N VAL A 98 -9.47 -7.58 -16.03
CA VAL A 98 -8.81 -7.80 -14.71
C VAL A 98 -7.57 -6.93 -14.55
N VAL A 99 -6.80 -6.71 -15.62
CA VAL A 99 -5.63 -5.81 -15.61
C VAL A 99 -6.08 -4.36 -15.44
N ASP A 100 -7.08 -3.92 -16.21
CA ASP A 100 -7.65 -2.57 -16.10
C ASP A 100 -8.21 -2.33 -14.70
N PHE A 101 -8.93 -3.31 -14.15
CA PHE A 101 -9.38 -3.27 -12.76
C PHE A 101 -8.21 -3.19 -11.77
N ALA A 102 -7.09 -3.88 -12.01
CA ALA A 102 -5.93 -3.80 -11.14
C ALA A 102 -5.27 -2.41 -11.19
N GLU A 103 -5.19 -1.79 -12.36
CA GLU A 103 -4.59 -0.46 -12.60
C GLU A 103 -5.43 0.71 -12.06
N GLU A 104 -6.76 0.69 -12.23
CA GLU A 104 -7.66 1.78 -11.79
C GLU A 104 -7.61 2.04 -10.26
N PHE A 105 -6.96 1.16 -9.52
CA PHE A 105 -6.85 1.19 -8.07
C PHE A 105 -5.41 1.05 -7.59
N THR A 106 -4.41 1.37 -8.41
CA THR A 106 -3.22 1.94 -7.80
C THR A 106 -3.72 3.11 -6.95
N PRO A 107 -3.48 3.13 -5.62
CA PRO A 107 -3.74 4.34 -4.85
C PRO A 107 -3.17 5.50 -5.65
N PRO A 108 -3.83 6.67 -5.72
CA PRO A 108 -3.17 7.84 -6.26
C PRO A 108 -1.77 7.86 -5.63
N GLU A 109 -0.74 7.83 -6.48
CA GLU A 109 0.63 8.05 -6.03
C GLU A 109 0.54 9.20 -5.02
N PRO A 110 1.06 9.05 -3.78
CA PRO A 110 0.94 10.12 -2.81
C PRO A 110 1.38 11.39 -3.53
N GLU A 111 0.43 12.33 -3.72
CA GLU A 111 0.73 13.60 -4.37
C GLU A 111 2.04 14.07 -3.75
N PRO A 112 3.04 14.50 -4.55
CA PRO A 112 4.32 14.91 -3.98
C PRO A 112 4.01 15.88 -2.86
N ALA A 113 4.30 15.48 -1.62
CA ALA A 113 3.79 16.16 -0.43
C ALA A 113 4.14 17.63 -0.56
N VAL A 114 3.15 18.45 -0.91
CA VAL A 114 3.36 19.88 -1.11
C VAL A 114 3.57 20.41 0.29
N CYS A 115 4.83 20.67 0.63
CA CYS A 115 5.17 21.30 1.88
C CYS A 115 4.43 22.64 1.96
N PRO A 116 3.53 22.85 2.94
CA PRO A 116 2.77 24.09 3.02
C PRO A 116 3.67 25.29 3.34
N CYS A 117 4.79 25.04 4.01
CA CYS A 117 5.77 26.06 4.37
C CYS A 117 7.12 25.44 4.73
N GLU A 118 8.14 26.30 4.68
CA GLU A 118 9.46 26.06 5.22
C GLU A 118 9.51 26.56 6.68
N ILE A 119 9.93 25.69 7.60
CA ILE A 119 10.03 26.01 9.03
C ILE A 119 11.46 25.72 9.49
N LEU A 120 12.17 26.76 9.94
CA LEU A 120 13.48 26.61 10.58
C LEU A 120 13.37 27.08 12.03
N VAL A 121 13.72 26.19 12.95
CA VAL A 121 13.74 26.46 14.39
C VAL A 121 15.09 26.09 14.96
N ASN A 122 15.70 27.02 15.67
CA ASN A 122 16.84 26.78 16.53
C ASN A 122 16.56 27.44 17.87
N ALA A 123 16.23 26.62 18.87
CA ALA A 123 15.81 27.12 20.17
C ALA A 123 16.24 26.20 21.31
N SER A 124 16.37 26.79 22.49
CA SER A 124 16.70 26.06 23.70
C SER A 124 15.83 26.54 24.87
N GLY A 125 15.58 25.66 25.83
CA GLY A 125 14.82 25.99 27.01
C GLY A 125 15.26 25.12 28.19
N THR A 126 14.90 25.55 29.39
CA THR A 126 15.14 24.76 30.60
C THR A 126 13.80 24.38 31.23
N THR A 127 13.68 23.12 31.62
CA THR A 127 12.52 22.60 32.34
C THR A 127 13.00 21.72 33.50
N THR A 128 12.09 21.29 34.35
CA THR A 128 12.37 20.32 35.41
C THR A 128 11.74 18.99 35.05
N PHE A 129 12.55 17.94 34.92
CA PHE A 129 12.07 16.58 34.72
C PHE A 129 12.52 15.73 35.90
N GLN A 130 11.56 15.07 36.57
CA GLN A 130 11.82 14.28 37.79
C GLN A 130 12.62 15.02 38.88
N GLY A 131 12.39 16.33 39.05
CA GLY A 131 13.08 17.15 40.05
C GLY A 131 14.51 17.58 39.70
N GLN A 132 14.99 17.26 38.49
CA GLN A 132 16.28 17.73 37.97
C GLN A 132 16.08 18.76 36.86
N GLN A 133 16.99 19.75 36.78
CA GLN A 133 17.00 20.69 35.67
C GLN A 133 17.42 19.96 34.38
N ALA A 134 16.59 20.07 33.36
CA ALA A 134 16.80 19.54 32.02
C ALA A 134 16.90 20.69 31.02
N VAL A 135 17.95 20.71 30.21
CA VAL A 135 18.11 21.68 29.11
C VAL A 135 17.69 21.00 27.82
N VAL A 136 16.67 21.51 27.14
CA VAL A 136 16.19 20.98 25.86
C VAL A 136 16.72 21.87 24.75
N ASN A 137 17.38 21.28 23.76
CA ASN A 137 17.81 21.93 22.53
C ASN A 137 17.00 21.34 21.37
N LEU A 138 16.35 22.21 20.61
CA LEU A 138 15.57 21.89 19.41
C LEU A 138 16.23 22.54 18.20
N ASN A 139 16.59 21.72 17.23
CA ASN A 139 16.99 22.16 15.90
C ASN A 139 16.13 21.45 14.87
N ALA A 140 15.19 22.17 14.25
CA ALA A 140 14.26 21.64 13.26
C ALA A 140 14.42 22.40 11.95
N ALA A 141 14.57 21.67 10.85
CA ALA A 141 14.46 22.16 9.49
C ALA A 141 13.39 21.32 8.82
N ILE A 142 12.20 21.86 8.63
CA ILE A 142 11.06 21.17 8.02
C ILE A 142 10.87 21.77 6.64
N CYS A 143 10.92 20.93 5.62
CA CYS A 143 10.81 21.32 4.21
C CYS A 143 11.74 22.48 3.80
N PRO A 144 13.07 22.36 3.99
CA PRO A 144 13.99 23.42 3.59
C PRO A 144 13.89 23.67 2.08
N GLY A 145 13.77 24.94 1.69
CA GLY A 145 13.54 25.33 0.29
C GLY A 145 12.28 24.73 -0.34
N CYS A 146 11.25 24.42 0.46
CA CYS A 146 9.97 23.86 0.01
C CYS A 146 10.09 22.47 -0.65
N THR A 147 11.09 21.69 -0.25
CA THR A 147 11.28 20.30 -0.70
C THR A 147 11.21 19.33 0.49
N PRO A 148 10.52 18.19 0.36
CA PRO A 148 10.34 17.26 1.49
C PRO A 148 11.62 16.48 1.85
N GLU A 149 12.58 16.35 0.93
CA GLU A 149 13.80 15.53 1.09
C GLU A 149 14.76 16.02 2.18
N GLY A 150 14.62 17.26 2.65
CA GLY A 150 15.51 17.86 3.65
C GLY A 150 14.95 17.93 5.08
N THR A 151 13.80 17.33 5.36
CA THR A 151 13.15 17.46 6.67
C THR A 151 13.92 16.72 7.77
N LEU A 152 14.45 17.46 8.76
CA LEU A 152 15.19 16.94 9.91
C LEU A 152 14.80 17.66 11.19
N ILE A 153 14.40 16.90 12.21
CA ILE A 153 14.17 17.41 13.57
C ILE A 153 15.16 16.71 14.50
N THR A 154 16.00 17.50 15.16
CA THR A 154 16.94 17.04 16.18
C THR A 154 16.55 17.64 17.52
N ILE A 155 16.25 16.79 18.49
CA ILE A 155 15.98 17.21 19.88
C ILE A 155 16.98 16.52 20.79
N THR A 156 17.66 17.30 21.61
CA THR A 156 18.58 16.78 22.63
C THR A 156 18.18 17.35 23.98
N ALA A 157 17.95 16.48 24.96
CA ALA A 157 17.74 16.88 26.34
C ALA A 157 18.99 16.58 27.16
N THR A 158 19.53 17.55 27.88
CA THR A 158 20.65 17.35 28.81
C THR A 158 20.11 17.27 30.23
N LEU A 159 20.19 16.10 30.87
CA LEU A 159 19.79 15.87 32.25
C LEU A 159 21.02 15.58 33.11
N GLY A 160 21.28 16.42 34.12
CA GLY A 160 22.39 16.21 35.06
C GLY A 160 23.78 16.13 34.40
N GLY A 161 23.94 16.74 33.22
CA GLY A 161 25.18 16.70 32.42
C GLY A 161 25.26 15.58 31.37
N ALA A 162 24.30 14.66 31.33
CA ALA A 162 24.20 13.62 30.30
C ALA A 162 23.28 14.05 29.16
N ASN A 163 23.71 13.87 27.91
CA ASN A 163 22.89 14.14 26.74
C ASN A 163 22.02 12.93 26.39
N VAL A 164 20.71 13.15 26.35
CA VAL A 164 19.69 12.18 25.94
C VAL A 164 19.14 12.66 24.59
N PRO A 165 19.56 12.04 23.47
CA PRO A 165 18.98 12.34 22.17
C PRO A 165 17.55 11.79 22.10
N ILE A 166 16.65 12.54 21.47
CA ILE A 166 15.32 12.08 21.11
C ILE A 166 15.34 11.83 19.60
N THR A 167 15.16 10.58 19.21
CA THR A 167 15.10 10.17 17.81
C THR A 167 13.69 10.42 17.28
N VAL A 168 13.56 11.32 16.32
CA VAL A 168 12.28 11.63 15.66
C VAL A 168 12.01 10.66 14.52
N PHE A 169 10.79 10.18 14.42
CA PHE A 169 10.35 9.31 13.34
C PHE A 169 9.94 10.19 12.14
N THR A 170 10.78 10.27 11.11
CA THR A 170 10.56 11.16 9.96
C THR A 170 9.22 10.97 9.23
N PRO A 171 8.65 9.76 9.05
CA PRO A 171 7.33 9.64 8.41
C PRO A 171 6.16 10.04 9.33
N SER A 172 6.43 10.44 10.58
CA SER A 172 5.40 10.93 11.51
C SER A 172 5.32 12.46 11.58
N ILE A 173 6.17 13.17 10.83
CA ILE A 173 6.20 14.63 10.84
C ILE A 173 5.04 15.12 9.99
N ASP A 174 4.05 15.74 10.63
CA ASP A 174 2.89 16.31 9.97
C ASP A 174 2.77 17.80 10.29
N VAL A 175 2.55 18.61 9.25
CA VAL A 175 2.37 20.06 9.38
C VAL A 175 0.87 20.34 9.37
N VAL A 176 0.30 20.44 10.57
CA VAL A 176 -1.16 20.55 10.78
C VAL A 176 -1.68 21.90 10.31
N THR A 177 -0.94 22.98 10.55
CA THR A 177 -1.29 24.34 10.10
C THR A 177 -0.06 25.15 9.77
N CYS A 178 -0.13 25.97 8.72
CA CYS A 178 0.90 26.95 8.41
C CYS A 178 0.35 28.26 7.84
N GLY A 179 0.94 29.38 8.26
CA GLY A 179 0.68 30.73 7.77
C GLY A 179 1.95 31.56 7.72
N GLU A 180 1.83 32.89 7.62
CA GLU A 180 3.00 33.78 7.44
C GLU A 180 3.96 33.81 8.63
N ASP A 181 3.47 33.66 9.86
CA ASP A 181 4.28 33.74 11.10
C ASP A 181 3.85 32.72 12.17
N PHE A 182 3.07 31.70 11.78
CA PHE A 182 2.65 30.64 12.67
C PHE A 182 2.68 29.28 11.99
N ALA A 183 3.07 28.26 12.75
CA ALA A 183 3.05 26.88 12.31
C ALA A 183 2.81 25.94 13.49
N THR A 184 2.05 24.88 13.25
CA THR A 184 1.85 23.78 14.20
C THR A 184 2.30 22.48 13.54
N VAL A 185 3.27 21.82 14.16
CA VAL A 185 3.86 20.57 13.66
C VAL A 185 3.69 19.49 14.72
N THR A 186 3.18 18.33 14.32
CA THR A 186 3.12 17.14 15.17
C THR A 186 4.14 16.12 14.68
N PHE A 187 4.80 15.44 15.61
CA PHE A 187 5.72 14.35 15.29
C PHE A 187 5.89 13.41 16.47
N VAL A 188 6.29 12.18 16.18
CA VAL A 188 6.53 11.17 17.19
C VAL A 188 8.02 11.01 17.42
N GLY A 189 8.42 11.09 18.69
CA GLY A 189 9.81 10.95 19.13
C GLY A 189 9.96 9.79 20.09
N VAL A 190 11.10 9.11 20.03
CA VAL A 190 11.50 8.08 20.99
C VAL A 190 12.73 8.56 21.74
N ALA A 191 12.72 8.43 23.06
CA ALA A 191 13.85 8.73 23.92
C ALA A 191 14.18 7.51 24.78
N THR A 192 15.48 7.25 24.97
CA THR A 192 15.96 6.19 25.85
C THR A 192 16.73 6.83 26.99
N LEU A 193 16.12 6.82 28.19
CA LEU A 193 16.80 7.31 29.39
C LEU A 193 17.84 6.29 29.86
N PRO A 194 18.96 6.73 30.47
CA PRO A 194 19.96 5.83 31.01
C PRO A 194 19.35 4.83 32.01
N GLY A 195 19.42 3.54 31.69
CA GLY A 195 18.89 2.46 32.55
C GLY A 195 17.38 2.22 32.46
N GLN A 196 16.69 2.79 31.47
CA GLN A 196 15.25 2.56 31.23
C GLN A 196 14.98 2.10 29.80
N ALA A 197 13.81 1.46 29.61
CA ALA A 197 13.33 1.09 28.28
C ALA A 197 13.02 2.35 27.43
N PRO A 198 13.13 2.27 26.09
CA PRO A 198 12.77 3.37 25.21
C PRO A 198 11.29 3.74 25.41
N ALA A 199 11.02 5.04 25.55
CA ALA A 199 9.69 5.60 25.67
C ALA A 199 9.37 6.43 24.42
N GLN A 200 8.20 6.17 23.84
CA GLN A 200 7.66 6.92 22.70
C GLN A 200 6.70 7.99 23.22
N ALA A 201 6.84 9.22 22.74
CA ALA A 201 5.96 10.33 23.05
C ALA A 201 5.55 11.06 21.76
N GLU A 202 4.35 11.59 21.76
CA GLU A 202 3.89 12.51 20.72
C GLU A 202 4.31 13.93 21.09
N PHE A 203 4.89 14.65 20.13
CA PHE A 203 5.33 16.01 20.32
C PHE A 203 4.53 16.94 19.43
N THR A 204 4.21 18.13 19.94
CA THR A 204 3.64 19.22 19.18
C THR A 204 4.56 20.43 19.29
N LEU A 205 5.05 20.91 18.17
CA LEU A 205 5.81 22.15 18.06
C LEU A 205 4.87 23.24 17.57
N PHE A 206 4.71 24.28 18.39
CA PHE A 206 3.94 25.47 18.06
C PHE A 206 4.88 26.66 17.93
N VAL A 207 4.81 27.34 16.79
CA VAL A 207 5.52 28.58 16.52
C VAL A 207 4.48 29.66 16.23
N GLN A 208 4.58 30.81 16.91
CA GLN A 208 3.74 31.98 16.62
C GLN A 208 4.47 33.27 16.99
N ASN A 209 4.71 34.14 16.01
CA ASN A 209 5.26 35.50 16.23
C ASN A 209 6.51 35.50 17.13
N GLY A 210 7.46 34.59 16.85
CA GLY A 210 8.70 34.40 17.61
C GLY A 210 8.56 33.60 18.92
N THR A 211 7.34 33.23 19.33
CA THR A 211 7.11 32.31 20.46
C THR A 211 7.26 30.87 19.99
N ILE A 212 8.05 30.07 20.69
CA ILE A 212 8.31 28.67 20.37
C ILE A 212 7.90 27.83 21.57
N VAL A 213 6.92 26.96 21.41
CA VAL A 213 6.45 26.04 22.45
C VAL A 213 6.57 24.62 21.94
N LEU A 214 7.26 23.78 22.71
CA LEU A 214 7.30 22.34 22.47
C LEU A 214 6.49 21.66 23.57
N SER A 215 5.43 20.95 23.18
CA SER A 215 4.70 20.06 24.07
C SER A 215 5.00 18.60 23.76
N ALA A 216 4.99 17.78 24.80
CA ALA A 216 5.10 16.34 24.72
C ALA A 216 3.94 15.71 25.48
N GLU A 217 3.30 14.71 24.88
CA GLU A 217 2.27 13.90 25.50
C GLU A 217 2.77 12.47 25.70
N LEU A 218 2.71 12.00 26.95
CA LEU A 218 3.09 10.65 27.34
C LEU A 218 1.99 10.04 28.20
N GLY A 219 1.26 9.06 27.68
CA GLY A 219 0.23 8.32 28.42
C GLY A 219 -0.89 9.22 28.97
N GLY A 220 -1.32 10.24 28.22
CA GLY A 220 -2.38 11.19 28.59
C GLY A 220 -1.94 12.33 29.52
N THR A 221 -0.65 12.46 29.81
CA THR A 221 -0.08 13.63 30.50
C THR A 221 0.66 14.51 29.49
N THR A 222 0.24 15.77 29.37
CA THR A 222 0.87 16.76 28.50
C THR A 222 1.81 17.65 29.31
N ALA A 223 3.06 17.79 28.86
CA ALA A 223 4.02 18.75 29.39
C ALA A 223 4.46 19.71 28.28
N ALA A 224 4.47 21.01 28.56
CA ALA A 224 4.89 22.03 27.59
C ALA A 224 6.08 22.81 28.12
N ILE A 225 7.02 23.14 27.24
CA ILE A 225 8.16 24.01 27.49
C ILE A 225 8.17 25.15 26.47
N GLN A 226 8.32 26.37 26.95
CA GLN A 226 8.60 27.51 26.09
C GLN A 226 10.12 27.57 25.84
N LEU A 227 10.50 27.54 24.57
CA LEU A 227 11.88 27.64 24.13
C LEU A 227 12.19 29.09 23.74
N THR A 228 13.44 29.49 23.95
CA THR A 228 13.97 30.79 23.51
C THR A 228 14.96 30.54 22.39
N GLY A 229 14.78 31.23 21.26
CA GLY A 229 15.62 31.05 20.09
C GLY A 229 15.06 31.77 18.87
N THR A 230 15.48 31.32 17.69
CA THR A 230 15.02 31.81 16.40
C THR A 230 14.07 30.81 15.78
N ALA A 231 12.93 31.27 15.30
CA ALA A 231 12.04 30.50 14.44
C ALA A 231 11.62 31.37 13.25
N THR A 232 11.74 30.82 12.05
CA THR A 232 11.27 31.44 10.81
C THR A 232 10.30 30.48 10.14
N VAL A 233 9.12 31.00 9.82
CA VAL A 233 8.09 30.29 9.04
C VAL A 233 7.97 31.05 7.72
N THR A 234 8.13 30.36 6.60
CA THR A 234 7.99 30.96 5.27
C THR A 234 7.00 30.12 4.46
N PRO A 235 5.85 30.67 4.04
CA PRO A 235 4.90 29.92 3.23
C PRO A 235 5.53 29.57 1.88
N CYS A 236 5.30 28.34 1.42
CA CYS A 236 5.84 27.88 0.15
C CYS A 236 5.01 28.47 -1.01
N PRO A 237 5.65 28.90 -2.11
CA PRO A 237 4.92 29.33 -3.29
C PRO A 237 4.13 28.14 -3.84
N LEU A 238 2.82 28.32 -4.02
CA LEU A 238 1.99 27.32 -4.70
C LEU A 238 2.55 27.08 -6.11
N PRO A 239 2.61 25.84 -6.61
CA PRO A 239 2.96 25.61 -8.00
C PRO A 239 1.94 26.33 -8.87
N GLU A 240 2.37 27.33 -9.64
CA GLU A 240 1.54 27.94 -10.67
C GLU A 240 1.21 26.83 -11.69
N GLY A 241 -0.08 26.48 -11.77
CA GLY A 241 -0.61 25.42 -12.64
C GLY A 241 -0.54 25.73 -14.12
#